data_AF-A0A2A3DBI1-F1
#
_entry.id   AF-A0A2A3DBI1-F1
#
_cell.length_a   1.000
_cell.length_b   1.000
_cell.length_c   1.000
_cell.angle_alpha   90.00
_cell.angle_beta   90.00
_cell.angle_gamma   90.00
#
_symmetry.space_group_name_H-M   'P 1'
#
loop_
_entity.id
_entity.type
_entity.pdbx_description
1 polymer ?
#
loop_
_entity_poly.entity_id
_entity_poly.type
_entity_poly.pdbx_seq_one_letter_code
_entity_poly.pdbx_strand_id
1 'polypeptide(L)'
;MVTIAGLPAATAGLGLAFWEARANRRANSAALYNSIAQSIREEMKGFEAAKTQDEQEDHLSEVLNWVEVGCALHHDGLLAGRTGQILRHTIDEIQDKIALKPNLKALASKLTTHPHTFSNSEAYRADSERKRAREQAITDRKSGGALPSPFSEDRSLSGPHHK
;
A
#
# COMPACT_ATOMS: atom_id res chain seq x y z
N MET A 1 31.47 -40.26 21.82
CA MET A 1 31.46 -39.15 20.85
C MET A 1 30.05 -39.00 20.26
N VAL A 2 29.09 -38.47 21.02
CA VAL A 2 27.68 -38.31 20.57
C VAL A 2 27.30 -36.83 20.41
N THR A 3 28.06 -35.93 21.06
CA THR A 3 27.81 -34.49 21.08
C THR A 3 28.25 -33.74 19.81
N ILE A 4 29.23 -34.26 19.06
CA ILE A 4 29.79 -33.59 17.87
C ILE A 4 28.90 -33.81 16.63
N ALA A 5 28.15 -34.92 16.56
CA ALA A 5 27.21 -35.20 15.46
C ALA A 5 25.81 -34.62 15.68
N GLY A 6 25.43 -34.30 16.93
CA GLY A 6 24.12 -33.71 17.25
C GLY A 6 23.99 -32.24 16.86
N LEU A 7 25.08 -31.46 16.96
CA LEU A 7 25.06 -30.03 16.64
C LEU A 7 24.81 -29.77 15.13
N PRO A 8 25.50 -30.44 14.19
CA PRO A 8 25.26 -30.28 12.75
C PRO A 8 23.84 -30.70 12.34
N ALA A 9 23.34 -31.81 12.90
CA ALA A 9 22.00 -32.32 12.62
C ALA A 9 20.91 -31.35 13.12
N ALA A 10 21.09 -30.76 14.31
CA ALA A 10 20.17 -29.75 14.83
C ALA A 10 20.17 -28.47 13.98
N THR A 11 21.34 -27.99 13.54
CA THR A 11 21.41 -26.83 12.62
C THR A 11 20.80 -27.11 11.26
N ALA A 12 20.97 -28.32 10.71
CA ALA A 12 20.34 -28.72 9.46
C ALA A 12 18.81 -28.78 9.60
N GLY A 13 18.32 -29.35 10.71
CA GLY A 13 16.89 -29.37 11.03
C GLY A 13 16.28 -27.98 11.17
N LEU A 14 16.98 -27.06 11.85
CA LEU A 14 16.53 -25.66 11.97
C LEU A 14 16.51 -24.95 10.61
N GLY A 15 17.52 -25.20 9.76
CA GLY A 15 17.59 -24.68 8.41
C GLY A 15 16.43 -25.15 7.52
N LEU A 16 16.09 -26.43 7.58
CA LEU A 16 14.95 -27.01 6.87
C LEU A 16 13.62 -26.43 7.38
N ALA A 17 13.42 -26.36 8.70
CA ALA A 17 12.22 -25.76 9.28
C ALA A 17 12.05 -24.28 8.88
N PHE A 18 13.15 -23.52 8.84
CA PHE A 18 13.12 -22.13 8.37
C PHE A 18 12.77 -22.03 6.88
N TRP A 19 13.32 -22.91 6.05
CA TRP A 19 13.03 -22.97 4.62
C TRP A 19 11.57 -23.34 4.36
N GLU A 20 11.05 -24.37 5.04
CA GLU A 20 9.65 -24.79 4.97
C GLU A 20 8.71 -23.67 5.42
N ALA A 21 8.98 -23.03 6.57
CA ALA A 21 8.19 -21.90 7.04
C ALA A 21 8.13 -20.76 6.02
N ARG A 22 9.26 -20.48 5.33
CA ARG A 22 9.32 -19.46 4.28
C ARG A 22 8.54 -19.86 3.02
N ALA A 23 8.66 -21.12 2.60
CA ALA A 23 7.93 -21.64 1.45
C ALA A 23 6.42 -21.63 1.73
N ASN A 24 6.01 -22.09 2.91
CA ASN A 24 4.62 -22.14 3.34
C ASN A 24 4.01 -20.73 3.45
N ARG A 25 4.77 -19.76 3.98
CA ARG A 25 4.35 -18.35 4.01
C ARG A 25 4.12 -17.79 2.61
N ARG A 26 4.98 -18.12 1.64
CA ARG A 26 4.82 -17.68 0.24
C ARG A 26 3.61 -18.33 -0.43
N ALA A 27 3.42 -19.63 -0.24
CA ALA A 27 2.27 -20.37 -0.77
C ALA A 27 0.95 -19.82 -0.20
N ASN A 28 0.87 -19.64 1.12
CA ASN A 28 -0.29 -19.06 1.79
C ASN A 28 -0.54 -17.63 1.31
N SER A 29 0.52 -16.82 1.12
CA SER A 29 0.37 -15.47 0.58
C SER A 29 -0.28 -15.49 -0.81
N ALA A 30 0.19 -16.37 -1.71
CA ALA A 30 -0.34 -16.50 -3.07
C ALA A 30 -1.80 -16.98 -3.07
N ALA A 31 -2.14 -17.94 -2.22
CA ALA A 31 -3.51 -18.43 -2.07
C ALA A 31 -4.45 -17.33 -1.57
N LEU A 32 -4.09 -16.60 -0.51
CA LEU A 32 -4.87 -15.48 0.02
C LEU A 32 -5.08 -14.40 -1.04
N TYR A 33 -4.02 -14.00 -1.74
CA TYR A 33 -4.13 -13.02 -2.82
C TYR A 33 -5.05 -13.50 -3.95
N ASN A 34 -4.91 -14.75 -4.41
CA ASN A 34 -5.74 -15.27 -5.49
C ASN A 34 -7.22 -15.28 -5.09
N SER A 35 -7.52 -15.66 -3.84
CA SER A 35 -8.89 -15.63 -3.31
C SER A 35 -9.47 -14.21 -3.40
N ILE A 36 -8.75 -13.22 -2.85
CA ILE A 36 -9.22 -11.83 -2.83
C ILE A 36 -9.34 -11.26 -4.24
N ALA A 37 -8.34 -11.48 -5.09
CA ALA A 37 -8.33 -10.99 -6.45
C ALA A 37 -9.46 -11.61 -7.29
N GLN A 38 -9.80 -12.88 -7.05
CA GLN A 38 -10.93 -13.53 -7.70
C GLN A 38 -12.25 -12.93 -7.23
N SER A 39 -12.47 -12.80 -5.91
CA SER A 39 -13.68 -12.21 -5.35
C SER A 39 -13.89 -10.78 -5.84
N ILE A 40 -12.86 -9.93 -5.78
CA ILE A 40 -12.94 -8.55 -6.30
C ILE A 40 -13.32 -8.54 -7.78
N ARG A 41 -12.73 -9.41 -8.61
CA ARG A 41 -13.06 -9.44 -10.05
C ARG A 41 -14.48 -9.91 -10.30
N GLU A 42 -14.97 -10.85 -9.53
CA GLU A 42 -16.33 -11.36 -9.62
C GLU A 42 -17.33 -10.27 -9.25
N GLU A 43 -17.12 -9.60 -8.11
CA GLU A 43 -17.99 -8.50 -7.67
C GLU A 43 -17.94 -7.30 -8.61
N MET A 44 -16.75 -6.94 -9.15
CA MET A 44 -16.64 -5.88 -10.15
C MET A 44 -17.38 -6.24 -11.45
N LYS A 45 -17.37 -7.50 -11.87
CA LYS A 45 -18.17 -7.95 -13.01
C LYS A 45 -19.66 -7.89 -12.71
N GLY A 46 -20.06 -8.28 -11.50
CA GLY A 46 -21.44 -8.14 -11.00
C GLY A 46 -21.89 -6.69 -11.04
N PHE A 47 -21.06 -5.78 -10.53
CA PHE A 47 -21.29 -4.34 -10.56
C PHE A 47 -21.49 -3.80 -11.98
N GLU A 48 -20.66 -4.23 -12.94
CA GLU A 48 -20.77 -3.81 -14.35
C GLU A 48 -22.00 -4.41 -15.05
N ALA A 49 -22.44 -5.60 -14.65
CA ALA A 49 -23.60 -6.29 -15.20
C ALA A 49 -24.94 -5.91 -14.54
N ALA A 50 -24.87 -5.26 -13.38
CA ALA A 50 -26.02 -4.85 -12.58
C ALA A 50 -26.96 -3.93 -13.38
N LYS A 51 -28.27 -4.21 -13.28
CA LYS A 51 -29.32 -3.49 -14.01
C LYS A 51 -30.02 -2.46 -13.12
N THR A 52 -29.92 -2.62 -11.81
CA THR A 52 -30.52 -1.72 -10.83
C THR A 52 -29.44 -1.04 -10.00
N GLN A 53 -29.81 0.11 -9.40
CA GLN A 53 -28.91 0.81 -8.50
C GLN A 53 -28.65 0.00 -7.21
N ASP A 54 -29.64 -0.72 -6.72
CA ASP A 54 -29.50 -1.55 -5.51
C ASP A 54 -28.48 -2.69 -5.73
N GLU A 55 -28.55 -3.38 -6.89
CA GLU A 55 -27.54 -4.37 -7.27
C GLU A 55 -26.12 -3.76 -7.39
N GLN A 56 -26.02 -2.52 -7.90
CA GLN A 56 -24.74 -1.81 -7.94
C GLN A 56 -24.22 -1.47 -6.53
N GLU A 57 -25.10 -1.08 -5.61
CA GLU A 57 -24.75 -0.82 -4.21
C GLU A 57 -24.24 -2.08 -3.52
N ASP A 58 -24.92 -3.22 -3.72
CA ASP A 58 -24.55 -4.52 -3.14
C ASP A 58 -23.16 -4.96 -3.62
N HIS A 59 -22.94 -5.00 -4.94
CA HIS A 59 -21.65 -5.40 -5.50
C HIS A 59 -20.52 -4.43 -5.11
N LEU A 60 -20.79 -3.12 -5.08
CA LEU A 60 -19.77 -2.15 -4.65
C LEU A 60 -19.44 -2.33 -3.15
N SER A 61 -20.44 -2.60 -2.32
CA SER A 61 -20.25 -2.89 -0.90
C SER A 61 -19.32 -4.10 -0.71
N GLU A 62 -19.54 -5.17 -1.47
CA GLU A 62 -18.68 -6.35 -1.41
C GLU A 62 -17.25 -6.07 -1.91
N VAL A 63 -17.08 -5.31 -3.01
CA VAL A 63 -15.75 -4.87 -3.46
C VAL A 63 -15.02 -4.11 -2.35
N LEU A 64 -15.71 -3.17 -1.69
CA LEU A 64 -15.14 -2.39 -0.60
C LEU A 64 -14.78 -3.27 0.60
N ASN A 65 -15.61 -4.25 0.96
CA ASN A 65 -15.30 -5.24 2.01
C ASN A 65 -14.03 -6.02 1.69
N TRP A 66 -13.86 -6.50 0.45
CA TRP A 66 -12.65 -7.20 0.03
C TRP A 66 -11.41 -6.30 0.04
N VAL A 67 -11.56 -5.02 -0.32
CA VAL A 67 -10.48 -4.02 -0.18
C VAL A 67 -10.09 -3.88 1.29
N GLU A 68 -11.06 -3.81 2.20
CA GLU A 68 -10.80 -3.71 3.64
C GLU A 68 -10.06 -4.93 4.19
N VAL A 69 -10.51 -6.13 3.83
CA VAL A 69 -9.81 -7.38 4.16
C VAL A 69 -8.38 -7.35 3.62
N GLY A 70 -8.20 -6.90 2.38
CA GLY A 70 -6.88 -6.76 1.76
C GLY A 70 -5.96 -5.80 2.54
N CYS A 71 -6.50 -4.66 2.98
CA CYS A 71 -5.79 -3.70 3.81
C CYS A 71 -5.40 -4.30 5.17
N ALA A 72 -6.31 -5.03 5.82
CA ALA A 72 -6.03 -5.72 7.08
C ALA A 72 -4.90 -6.75 6.94
N LEU A 73 -4.96 -7.61 5.91
CA LEU A 73 -3.89 -8.59 5.63
C LEU A 73 -2.54 -7.94 5.33
N HIS A 74 -2.56 -6.74 4.75
CA HIS A 74 -1.34 -5.96 4.53
C HIS A 74 -0.76 -5.47 5.85
N HIS A 75 -1.57 -4.86 6.72
CA HIS A 75 -1.16 -4.37 8.04
C HIS A 75 -0.65 -5.50 8.93
N ASP A 76 -1.30 -6.66 8.90
CA ASP A 76 -0.90 -7.84 9.66
C ASP A 76 0.38 -8.52 9.11
N GLY A 77 0.91 -8.06 7.98
CA GLY A 77 2.13 -8.62 7.39
C GLY A 77 1.98 -10.07 6.92
N LEU A 78 0.75 -10.53 6.70
CA LEU A 78 0.43 -11.90 6.31
C LEU A 78 0.87 -12.21 4.87
N LEU A 79 0.96 -11.18 4.03
CA LEU A 79 1.46 -11.31 2.66
C LEU A 79 2.94 -10.97 2.56
N ALA A 80 3.73 -11.91 2.04
CA ALA A 80 5.17 -11.75 1.86
C ALA A 80 5.58 -11.50 0.40
N GLY A 81 6.64 -10.71 0.23
CA GLY A 81 7.32 -10.54 -1.06
C GLY A 81 6.45 -9.92 -2.15
N ARG A 82 6.55 -10.46 -3.37
CA ARG A 82 5.88 -9.93 -4.57
C ARG A 82 4.35 -9.97 -4.45
N THR A 83 3.79 -10.96 -3.76
CA THR A 83 2.34 -11.07 -3.59
C THR A 83 1.76 -9.91 -2.80
N GLY A 84 2.43 -9.49 -1.72
CA GLY A 84 2.03 -8.30 -0.98
C GLY A 84 2.14 -7.02 -1.81
N GLN A 85 3.12 -6.92 -2.72
CA GLN A 85 3.20 -5.79 -3.67
C GLN A 85 2.02 -5.77 -4.64
N ILE A 86 1.66 -6.94 -5.19
CA ILE A 86 0.56 -7.04 -6.15
C ILE A 86 -0.76 -6.68 -5.46
N LEU A 87 -1.03 -7.19 -4.25
CA LEU A 87 -2.25 -6.82 -3.53
C LEU A 87 -2.35 -5.31 -3.32
N ARG A 88 -1.26 -4.66 -2.90
CA ARG A 88 -1.22 -3.21 -2.74
C ARG A 88 -1.58 -2.47 -4.03
N HIS A 89 -0.97 -2.87 -5.16
CA HIS A 89 -1.29 -2.25 -6.44
C HIS A 89 -2.77 -2.44 -6.83
N THR A 90 -3.34 -3.62 -6.55
CA THR A 90 -4.77 -3.87 -6.79
C THR A 90 -5.66 -2.99 -5.91
N ILE A 91 -5.34 -2.86 -4.63
CA ILE A 91 -6.07 -1.99 -3.70
C ILE A 91 -6.00 -0.53 -4.17
N ASP A 92 -4.79 -0.04 -4.49
CA ASP A 92 -4.57 1.32 -4.99
C ASP A 92 -5.40 1.57 -6.26
N GLU A 93 -5.38 0.65 -7.23
CA GLU A 93 -6.12 0.78 -8.49
C GLU A 93 -7.64 0.88 -8.27
N ILE A 94 -8.19 0.08 -7.34
CA ILE A 94 -9.63 0.12 -7.02
C ILE A 94 -9.98 1.44 -6.34
N GLN A 95 -9.18 1.87 -5.36
CA GLN A 95 -9.40 3.13 -4.67
C GLN A 95 -9.32 4.32 -5.61
N ASP A 96 -8.36 4.31 -6.54
CA ASP A 96 -8.21 5.34 -7.58
C ASP A 96 -9.41 5.34 -8.53
N LYS A 97 -9.88 4.17 -8.97
CA LYS A 97 -11.09 4.04 -9.81
C LYS A 97 -12.32 4.61 -9.14
N ILE A 98 -12.49 4.38 -7.83
CA ILE A 98 -13.59 4.95 -7.04
C ILE A 98 -13.43 6.46 -6.93
N ALA A 99 -12.23 6.96 -6.67
CA ALA A 99 -11.97 8.40 -6.51
C ALA A 99 -12.18 9.20 -7.80
N LEU A 100 -11.85 8.62 -8.97
CA LEU A 100 -11.95 9.27 -10.28
C LEU A 100 -13.39 9.37 -10.80
N LYS A 101 -14.31 8.53 -10.33
CA LYS A 101 -15.70 8.47 -10.80
C LYS A 101 -16.64 9.08 -9.76
N PRO A 102 -17.23 10.28 -9.99
CA PRO A 102 -18.06 10.97 -9.00
C PRO A 102 -19.22 10.12 -8.47
N ASN A 103 -19.83 9.34 -9.36
CA ASN A 103 -20.97 8.48 -9.05
C ASN A 103 -20.57 7.35 -8.09
N LEU A 104 -19.44 6.67 -8.36
CA LEU A 104 -18.88 5.64 -7.49
C LEU A 104 -18.42 6.22 -6.16
N LYS A 105 -17.84 7.41 -6.17
CA LYS A 105 -17.43 8.12 -4.96
C LYS A 105 -18.64 8.44 -4.06
N ALA A 106 -19.74 8.92 -4.64
CA ALA A 106 -20.97 9.18 -3.91
C ALA A 106 -21.56 7.88 -3.33
N LEU A 107 -21.57 6.81 -4.13
CA LEU A 107 -22.08 5.50 -3.70
C LEU A 107 -21.23 4.91 -2.57
N ALA A 108 -19.91 4.92 -2.72
CA ALA A 108 -18.98 4.50 -1.67
C ALA A 108 -19.12 5.35 -0.40
N SER A 109 -19.33 6.66 -0.54
CA SER A 109 -19.55 7.56 0.62
C SER A 109 -20.85 7.26 1.36
N LYS A 110 -21.88 6.71 0.70
CA LYS A 110 -23.13 6.28 1.33
C LYS A 110 -22.92 4.98 2.13
N LEU A 111 -22.13 4.06 1.57
CA LEU A 111 -21.85 2.73 2.14
C LEU A 111 -20.84 2.77 3.32
N THR A 112 -20.07 3.85 3.45
CA THR A 112 -19.06 4.07 4.50
C THR A 112 -19.66 4.69 5.78
N THR A 113 -20.87 4.26 6.18
CA THR A 113 -21.67 4.94 7.20
C THR A 113 -21.32 4.63 8.66
N HIS A 114 -20.58 3.55 8.95
CA HIS A 114 -20.16 3.25 10.33
C HIS A 114 -18.72 3.69 10.61
N PRO A 115 -18.43 4.21 11.82
CA PRO A 115 -17.15 4.83 12.18
C PRO A 115 -15.94 3.87 12.17
N HIS A 116 -16.16 2.56 11.98
CA HIS A 116 -15.11 1.55 11.87
C HIS A 116 -15.10 0.83 10.52
N THR A 117 -16.10 1.06 9.67
CA THR A 117 -16.09 0.49 8.33
C THR A 117 -14.98 1.18 7.56
N PHE A 118 -14.07 0.39 7.00
CA PHE A 118 -12.92 0.87 6.22
C PHE A 118 -11.75 1.47 7.02
N SER A 119 -11.68 1.23 8.34
CA SER A 119 -10.58 1.72 9.18
C SER A 119 -9.19 1.23 8.72
N ASN A 120 -9.07 0.00 8.20
CA ASN A 120 -7.81 -0.49 7.66
C ASN A 120 -7.46 0.22 6.34
N SER A 121 -8.47 0.52 5.51
CA SER A 121 -8.32 1.27 4.27
C SER A 121 -7.89 2.72 4.52
N GLU A 122 -8.41 3.37 5.55
CA GLU A 122 -7.96 4.70 5.99
C GLU A 122 -6.52 4.66 6.51
N ALA A 123 -6.22 3.71 7.40
CA ALA A 123 -4.86 3.51 7.91
C ALA A 123 -3.86 3.23 6.78
N TYR A 124 -4.28 2.45 5.79
CA TYR A 124 -3.49 2.13 4.60
C TYR A 124 -3.20 3.38 3.76
N ARG A 125 -4.22 4.22 3.50
CA ARG A 125 -4.03 5.48 2.78
C ARG A 125 -3.07 6.42 3.50
N ALA A 126 -3.25 6.59 4.81
CA ALA A 126 -2.38 7.41 5.63
C ALA A 126 -0.92 6.92 5.61
N ASP A 127 -0.68 5.61 5.60
CA ASP A 127 0.66 5.04 5.47
C ASP A 127 1.26 5.28 4.07
N SER A 128 0.45 5.04 3.01
CA SER A 128 0.85 5.24 1.62
C SER A 128 1.23 6.70 1.34
N GLU A 129 0.45 7.67 1.82
CA GLU A 129 0.74 9.10 1.70
C GLU A 129 2.02 9.50 2.43
N ARG A 130 2.23 9.02 3.67
CA ARG A 130 3.47 9.27 4.42
C ARG A 130 4.68 8.73 3.68
N LYS A 131 4.55 7.56 3.06
CA LYS A 131 5.62 6.94 2.29
C LYS A 131 5.94 7.74 1.03
N ARG A 132 4.93 8.15 0.27
CA ARG A 132 5.09 9.02 -0.92
C ARG A 132 5.75 10.35 -0.54
N ALA A 133 5.31 10.99 0.54
CA ALA A 133 5.89 12.24 1.04
C ALA A 133 7.37 12.07 1.43
N ARG A 134 7.73 10.95 2.07
CA ARG A 134 9.14 10.62 2.39
C ARG A 134 9.98 10.42 1.14
N GLU A 135 9.48 9.69 0.16
CA GLU A 135 10.18 9.44 -1.12
C GLU A 135 10.39 10.74 -1.91
N GLN A 136 9.40 11.62 -1.91
CA GLN A 136 9.49 12.94 -2.54
C GLN A 136 10.53 13.83 -1.82
N ALA A 137 10.51 13.89 -0.49
CA ALA A 137 11.51 14.64 0.28
C ALA A 137 12.95 14.15 0.06
N ILE A 138 13.14 12.83 -0.12
CA ILE A 138 14.45 12.26 -0.46
C ILE A 138 14.87 12.68 -1.88
N THR A 139 13.93 12.71 -2.82
CA THR A 139 14.18 13.12 -4.21
C THR A 139 14.52 14.60 -4.28
N ASP A 140 13.79 15.45 -3.56
CA ASP A 140 14.03 16.90 -3.48
C ASP A 140 15.38 17.22 -2.84
N ARG A 141 15.80 16.43 -1.83
CA ARG A 141 17.14 16.55 -1.24
C ARG A 141 18.27 16.14 -2.20
N LYS A 142 18.00 15.21 -3.13
CA LYS A 142 18.95 14.78 -4.15
C LYS A 142 19.01 15.75 -5.34
N SER A 143 17.89 16.39 -5.70
CA SER A 143 17.82 17.39 -6.78
C SER A 143 18.24 18.79 -6.33
N GLY A 144 18.09 19.13 -5.03
CA GLY A 144 18.53 20.38 -4.41
C GLY A 144 20.02 20.46 -4.06
N GLY A 145 20.86 19.56 -4.59
CA GLY A 145 22.32 19.52 -4.36
C GLY A 145 23.13 20.67 -4.96
N ALA A 146 22.49 21.70 -5.53
CA ALA A 146 23.13 22.97 -5.85
C ALA A 146 22.74 24.00 -4.78
N LEU A 147 23.52 24.06 -3.70
CA LEU A 147 23.49 25.20 -2.80
C LEU A 147 23.83 26.45 -3.63
N PRO A 148 23.02 27.52 -3.60
CA PRO A 148 23.50 28.81 -4.08
C PRO A 148 24.72 29.19 -3.23
N SER A 149 25.85 29.41 -3.89
CA SER A 149 27.08 29.81 -3.20
C SER A 149 26.82 31.12 -2.45
N PRO A 150 27.11 31.21 -1.15
CA PRO A 150 26.89 32.43 -0.38
C PRO A 150 28.08 33.37 -0.57
N PHE A 151 28.36 33.83 -1.79
CA PHE A 151 29.39 34.85 -2.01
C PHE A 151 29.18 35.56 -3.35
N SER A 152 28.54 36.73 -3.29
CA SER A 152 28.84 37.93 -4.10
C SER A 152 28.00 39.10 -3.57
N GLU A 153 28.20 39.45 -2.29
CA GLU A 153 27.98 40.84 -1.87
C GLU A 153 29.13 41.66 -2.47
N ASP A 154 28.93 42.17 -3.69
CA ASP A 154 29.80 43.20 -4.23
C ASP A 154 29.42 44.54 -3.58
N ARG A 155 30.12 44.85 -2.48
CA ARG A 155 30.10 46.16 -1.86
C ARG A 155 30.67 47.18 -2.86
N SER A 156 29.80 48.01 -3.42
CA SER A 156 30.19 49.36 -3.85
C SER A 156 29.35 50.39 -3.10
N LEU A 157 29.79 50.66 -1.86
CA LEU A 157 29.52 51.92 -1.17
C LEU A 157 30.49 52.99 -1.67
N SER A 158 30.01 54.23 -1.70
CA SER A 158 30.75 55.52 -1.76
C SER A 158 30.51 56.29 -3.08
N GLY A 159 29.86 57.45 -3.10
CA GLY A 159 29.56 58.32 -1.96
C GLY A 159 28.72 59.56 -2.31
N PRO A 160 28.53 60.45 -1.33
CA PRO A 160 27.66 61.62 -1.43
C PRO A 160 28.48 62.90 -1.68
N HIS A 161 28.02 63.82 -2.54
CA HIS A 161 28.36 65.25 -2.52
C HIS A 161 27.31 65.98 -3.39
N HIS A 162 26.36 66.72 -2.84
CA HIS A 162 26.41 68.07 -2.23
C HIS A 162 25.91 69.14 -3.20
N LYS A 163 24.81 69.80 -2.78
CA LYS A 163 24.20 71.07 -3.20
C LYS A 163 23.33 71.06 -4.45
#